data_AF-A0A970Q9A3-F1
#
_entry.id   AF-A0A970Q9A3-F1
#
_cell.length_a   1.000
_cell.length_b   1.000
_cell.length_c   1.000
_cell.angle_alpha   90.00
_cell.angle_beta   90.00
_cell.angle_gamma   90.00
#
_symmetry.space_group_name_H-M   'P 1'
#
loop_
_entity.id
_entity.type
_entity.pdbx_description
1 polymer ?
#
loop_
_entity_poly.entity_id
_entity_poly.type
_entity_poly.pdbx_seq_one_letter_code
_entity_poly.pdbx_strand_id
1 'polypeptide(L)'
;MTVVLPLLLLFAALCAFLGYIIIMAVPPLLHTPLMSGMNALSGISLLAAMAAFHDRIPYSPGWYIALIAIGLAMINVAGGYWVTERMLRMFKSDQSGEGSKQ
;
A
#
# COMPACT_ATOMS: atom_id res chain seq x y z
N MET A 1 -26.12 4.73 -15.91
CA MET A 1 -25.41 5.58 -14.93
C MET A 1 -26.02 5.48 -13.53
N THR A 2 -27.35 5.53 -13.38
CA THR A 2 -28.04 5.48 -12.06
C THR A 2 -27.84 4.21 -11.24
N VAL A 3 -27.59 3.05 -11.88
CA VAL A 3 -27.35 1.76 -11.18
C VAL A 3 -25.87 1.49 -10.87
N VAL A 4 -24.95 2.14 -11.57
CA VAL A 4 -23.50 1.90 -11.40
C VAL A 4 -22.98 2.58 -10.13
N LEU A 5 -23.46 3.80 -9.85
CA LEU A 5 -23.10 4.54 -8.64
C LEU A 5 -23.48 3.81 -7.35
N PRO A 6 -24.73 3.32 -7.15
CA PRO A 6 -25.09 2.57 -5.95
C PRO A 6 -24.34 1.24 -5.85
N LEU A 7 -24.00 0.60 -6.98
CA LEU A 7 -23.20 -0.62 -6.97
C LEU A 7 -21.75 -0.37 -6.51
N LEU A 8 -21.11 0.72 -6.97
CA LEU A 8 -19.77 1.12 -6.51
C LEU A 8 -19.76 1.48 -5.02
N LEU A 9 -20.79 2.17 -4.54
CA LEU A 9 -20.92 2.49 -3.12
C LEU A 9 -21.12 1.25 -2.26
N LEU A 10 -21.97 0.31 -2.72
CA LEU A 10 -22.14 -0.98 -2.06
C LEU A 10 -20.81 -1.76 -2.01
N PHE A 11 -20.10 -1.82 -3.13
CA PHE A 11 -18.80 -2.48 -3.22
C PHE A 11 -17.78 -1.84 -2.26
N ALA A 12 -17.67 -0.51 -2.24
CA ALA A 12 -16.78 0.21 -1.35
C ALA A 12 -17.13 -0.04 0.13
N ALA A 13 -18.41 -0.03 0.48
CA ALA A 13 -18.88 -0.32 1.85
C ALA A 13 -18.53 -1.75 2.28
N LEU A 14 -18.71 -2.74 1.40
CA LEU A 14 -18.33 -4.13 1.66
C LEU A 14 -16.82 -4.29 1.85
N CYS A 15 -16.01 -3.68 0.99
CA CYS A 15 -14.55 -3.69 1.12
C CYS A 15 -14.08 -3.03 2.42
N ALA A 16 -14.68 -1.89 2.81
CA ALA A 16 -14.36 -1.21 4.06
C ALA A 16 -14.71 -2.07 5.29
N PHE A 17 -15.89 -2.69 5.28
CA PHE A 17 -16.32 -3.60 6.35
C PHE A 17 -15.41 -4.82 6.45
N LEU A 18 -15.03 -5.42 5.31
CA LEU A 18 -14.10 -6.54 5.29
C LEU A 18 -12.71 -6.14 5.81
N GLY A 19 -12.20 -4.98 5.41
CA GLY A 19 -10.93 -4.43 5.90
C GLY A 19 -10.94 -4.23 7.42
N TYR A 20 -12.04 -3.73 7.98
CA TYR A 20 -12.21 -3.57 9.42
C TYR A 20 -12.10 -4.90 10.17
N ILE A 21 -12.81 -5.95 9.73
CA ILE A 21 -12.75 -7.27 10.34
C ILE A 21 -11.34 -7.85 10.28
N ILE A 22 -10.66 -7.73 9.14
CA ILE A 22 -9.30 -8.25 8.94
C ILE A 22 -8.32 -7.56 9.89
N ILE A 23 -8.37 -6.23 10.00
CA ILE A 23 -7.44 -5.46 10.85
C ILE A 23 -7.69 -5.79 12.34
N MET A 24 -8.95 -6.00 12.75
CA MET A 24 -9.27 -6.39 14.12
C MET A 24 -8.72 -7.76 14.53
N ALA A 25 -8.49 -8.66 13.56
CA ALA A 25 -7.92 -9.97 13.83
C ALA A 25 -6.39 -9.97 13.95
N VAL A 26 -5.71 -8.84 13.72
CA VAL A 26 -4.24 -8.75 13.76
C VAL A 26 -3.77 -8.64 15.23
N PRO A 27 -2.79 -9.44 15.67
CA PRO A 27 -2.27 -9.35 17.04
C PRO A 27 -1.55 -8.01 17.29
N PRO A 28 -1.53 -7.50 18.54
CA PRO A 28 -1.04 -6.15 18.83
C PRO A 28 0.42 -5.89 18.43
N LEU A 29 1.26 -6.94 18.49
CA LEU A 29 2.67 -6.87 18.13
C LEU A 29 2.87 -6.46 16.67
N LEU A 30 1.88 -6.71 15.80
CA LEU A 30 1.96 -6.39 14.40
C LEU A 30 1.36 -5.01 14.04
N HIS A 31 0.83 -4.21 14.96
CA HIS A 31 0.24 -2.91 14.57
C HIS A 31 1.25 -1.97 13.90
N THR A 32 2.49 -1.90 14.39
CA THR A 32 3.54 -1.07 13.79
C THR A 32 3.99 -1.55 12.40
N PRO A 33 4.33 -2.85 12.19
CA PRO A 33 4.61 -3.33 10.83
C PRO A 33 3.39 -3.29 9.92
N LEU A 34 2.18 -3.48 10.44
CA LEU A 34 0.93 -3.34 9.69
C LEU A 34 0.73 -1.89 9.25
N MET A 35 0.98 -0.91 10.11
CA MET A 35 0.92 0.53 9.79
C MET A 35 1.91 0.88 8.67
N SER A 36 3.14 0.35 8.71
CA SER A 36 4.11 0.49 7.60
C SER A 36 3.63 -0.22 6.33
N GLY A 37 3.05 -1.41 6.45
CA GLY A 37 2.52 -2.17 5.32
C GLY A 37 1.34 -1.47 4.62
N MET A 38 0.48 -0.78 5.37
CA MET A 38 -0.60 0.04 4.81
C MET A 38 -0.06 1.20 3.98
N ASN A 39 1.10 1.77 4.34
CA ASN A 39 1.77 2.77 3.53
C ASN A 39 2.19 2.20 2.16
N ALA A 40 2.76 0.98 2.12
CA ALA A 40 3.08 0.29 0.87
C ALA A 40 1.84 -0.02 0.02
N LEU A 41 0.73 -0.42 0.67
CA LEU A 41 -0.55 -0.70 -0.01
C LEU A 41 -1.19 0.56 -0.61
N SER A 42 -0.99 1.74 -0.02
CA SER A 42 -1.42 3.02 -0.62
C SER A 42 -0.77 3.32 -1.98
N GLY A 43 0.26 2.54 -2.32
CA GLY A 43 0.94 2.52 -3.61
C GLY A 43 0.07 2.19 -4.82
N ILE A 44 -1.22 1.85 -4.63
CA ILE A 44 -2.24 1.86 -5.71
C ILE A 44 -2.24 3.18 -6.49
N SER A 45 -1.80 4.27 -5.85
CA SER A 45 -1.54 5.57 -6.48
C SER A 45 -0.63 5.49 -7.71
N LEU A 46 0.25 4.49 -7.81
CA LEU A 46 1.08 4.23 -9.00
C LEU A 46 0.22 3.91 -10.21
N LEU A 47 -0.81 3.06 -10.07
CA LEU A 47 -1.72 2.74 -11.17
C LEU A 47 -2.50 3.99 -11.60
N ALA A 48 -2.92 4.82 -10.64
CA ALA A 48 -3.58 6.09 -10.93
C ALA A 48 -2.65 7.06 -11.68
N ALA A 49 -1.37 7.15 -11.28
CA ALA A 49 -0.38 7.98 -11.94
C ALA A 49 -0.06 7.50 -13.36
N MET A 50 0.04 6.18 -13.58
CA MET A 50 0.24 5.59 -14.90
C MET A 50 -0.95 5.84 -15.83
N ALA A 51 -2.17 5.67 -15.33
CA ALA A 51 -3.39 6.01 -16.07
C ALA A 51 -3.42 7.52 -16.41
N ALA A 52 -3.06 8.38 -15.45
CA ALA A 52 -3.00 9.82 -15.66
C ALA A 52 -1.88 10.27 -16.62
N PHE A 53 -0.83 9.46 -16.81
CA PHE A 53 0.24 9.71 -17.79
C PHE A 53 -0.18 9.30 -19.20
N HIS A 54 -0.94 8.21 -19.35
CA HIS A 54 -1.36 7.66 -20.64
C HIS A 54 -2.03 8.69 -21.56
N ASP A 55 -2.91 9.52 -20.99
CA ASP A 55 -3.69 10.52 -21.76
C ASP A 55 -2.94 11.86 -21.98
N ARG A 56 -1.64 11.95 -21.65
CA ARG A 56 -0.89 13.22 -21.74
C ARG A 56 -0.20 13.40 -23.08
N ILE A 57 -0.27 14.63 -23.59
CA ILE A 57 0.47 15.04 -24.79
C ILE A 57 1.97 15.08 -24.48
N PRO A 58 2.83 14.49 -25.34
CA PRO A 58 4.29 14.63 -25.30
C PRO A 58 4.77 16.04 -24.96
N TYR A 59 5.65 16.11 -23.96
CA TYR A 59 6.34 17.35 -23.54
C TYR A 59 5.43 18.46 -23.02
N SER A 60 4.14 18.18 -22.80
CA SER A 60 3.25 19.12 -22.11
C SER A 60 3.61 19.25 -20.63
N PRO A 61 3.25 20.36 -19.95
CA PRO A 61 3.41 20.48 -18.51
C PRO A 61 2.78 19.32 -17.73
N GLY A 62 1.60 18.85 -18.18
CA GLY A 62 0.91 17.71 -17.58
C GLY A 62 1.64 16.37 -17.71
N TRP A 63 2.38 16.17 -18.80
CA TRP A 63 3.25 14.99 -18.97
C TRP A 63 4.35 14.97 -17.91
N TYR A 64 5.04 16.09 -17.70
CA TYR A 64 6.12 16.16 -16.71
C TYR A 64 5.60 15.96 -15.28
N ILE A 65 4.45 16.55 -14.95
CA ILE A 65 3.80 16.33 -13.64
C ILE A 65 3.45 14.85 -13.45
N ALA A 66 2.88 14.20 -14.48
CA ALA A 66 2.53 12.79 -14.40
C ALA A 66 3.77 11.88 -14.29
N LEU A 67 4.88 12.20 -14.96
CA LEU A 67 6.16 11.51 -14.75
C LEU A 67 6.67 11.64 -13.31
N ILE A 68 6.63 12.84 -12.74
CA ILE A 68 7.04 13.06 -11.34
C ILE A 68 6.10 12.29 -10.40
N ALA A 69 4.80 12.26 -10.67
CA ALA A 69 3.83 11.51 -9.90
C ALA A 69 4.12 10.00 -9.89
N ILE A 70 4.52 9.42 -11.04
CA ILE A 70 4.97 8.03 -11.12
C ILE A 70 6.22 7.80 -10.25
N GLY A 71 7.20 8.71 -10.33
CA GLY A 71 8.42 8.62 -9.50
C GLY A 71 8.11 8.65 -8.00
N LEU A 72 7.24 9.57 -7.57
CA LEU A 72 6.81 9.67 -6.17
C LEU A 72 6.01 8.44 -5.72
N ALA A 73 5.11 7.92 -6.58
CA ALA A 73 4.36 6.71 -6.29
C ALA A 73 5.26 5.48 -6.18
N MET A 74 6.30 5.38 -7.01
CA MET A 74 7.32 4.33 -6.90
C MET A 74 8.08 4.40 -5.58
N ILE A 75 8.44 5.60 -5.11
CA ILE A 75 9.11 5.78 -3.81
C ILE A 75 8.19 5.29 -2.67
N ASN A 76 6.89 5.59 -2.73
CA ASN A 76 5.91 5.11 -1.76
C ASN A 76 5.82 3.57 -1.72
N VAL A 77 5.69 2.92 -2.89
CA VAL A 77 5.63 1.45 -3.00
C VAL A 77 6.95 0.82 -2.53
N ALA A 78 8.07 1.17 -3.15
CA ALA A 78 9.36 0.53 -2.89
C ALA A 78 9.85 0.80 -1.45
N GLY A 79 9.73 2.04 -0.98
CA GLY A 79 10.10 2.41 0.39
C GLY A 79 9.20 1.72 1.41
N GLY A 80 7.88 1.70 1.18
CA GLY A 80 6.93 1.02 2.05
C GLY A 80 7.22 -0.48 2.18
N TYR A 81 7.48 -1.17 1.06
CA TYR A 81 7.83 -2.59 1.08
C TYR A 81 9.15 -2.84 1.81
N TRP A 82 10.19 -2.05 1.54
CA TRP A 82 11.50 -2.25 2.16
C TRP A 82 11.47 -2.05 3.69
N VAL A 83 10.78 -1.00 4.16
CA VAL A 83 10.64 -0.74 5.60
C VAL A 83 9.83 -1.85 6.27
N THR A 84 8.72 -2.26 5.65
CA THR A 84 7.86 -3.33 6.18
C THR A 84 8.61 -4.66 6.28
N GLU A 85 9.39 -5.02 5.26
CA GLU A 85 10.24 -6.21 5.28
C GLU A 85 11.26 -6.17 6.42
N ARG A 86 11.93 -5.02 6.61
CA ARG A 86 12.88 -4.85 7.71
C ARG A 86 12.21 -5.03 9.07
N MET A 87 10.99 -4.53 9.26
CA MET A 87 10.21 -4.72 10.48
C MET A 87 9.83 -6.19 10.69
N LEU A 88 9.33 -6.85 9.66
CA LEU A 88 8.93 -8.27 9.73
C LEU A 88 10.13 -9.20 9.98
N ARG A 89 11.32 -8.85 9.49
CA ARG A 89 12.54 -9.62 9.74
C ARG A 89 12.91 -9.67 11.21
N MET A 90 12.60 -8.62 11.99
CA MET A 90 12.90 -8.56 13.43
C MET A 90 12.19 -9.68 14.22
N PHE A 91 10.95 -10.01 13.84
CA PHE A 91 10.18 -11.12 14.42
C PHE A 91 10.76 -12.50 14.11
N LYS A 92 11.49 -12.63 13.00
CA LYS A 92 12.11 -13.90 12.57
C LYS A 92 13.45 -14.16 13.27
N SER A 93 14.21 -13.09 13.55
CA SER A 93 15.49 -13.16 14.26
C SER A 93 15.33 -13.46 15.76
N ASP A 94 14.23 -13.04 16.38
CA ASP A 94 13.97 -13.32 17.81
C ASP A 94 13.80 -14.83 18.06
N GLN A 95 13.28 -15.56 17.07
CA GLN A 95 13.10 -17.02 17.11
C GLN A 95 14.40 -17.82 16.90
N SER A 96 15.50 -17.18 16.45
CA SER A 96 16.75 -17.86 16.09
C SER A 96 17.92 -17.61 17.06
N GLY A 97 17.69 -16.85 18.14
CA GLY A 97 18.70 -16.52 19.16
C GLY A 97 18.61 -17.30 20.48
N GLU A 98 17.54 -18.06 20.74
CA GLU A 98 17.35 -18.85 21.97
C GLU A 98 17.86 -20.30 21.87
N GLY A 99 18.87 -20.56 21.02
CA GLY A 99 19.45 -21.90 20.82
C GLY A 99 20.96 -22.02 21.06
N SER A 100 21.66 -20.95 21.44
CA SER A 100 23.14 -20.96 21.56
C SER A 100 23.66 -20.47 22.91
N LYS A 101 22.97 -20.81 24.00
CA LYS A 101 23.51 -20.74 25.36
C LYS A 101 23.06 -21.96 26.17
N GLN A 102 23.59 -23.12 25.81
CA GLN A 102 23.92 -24.21 26.73
C GLN A 102 25.31 -24.73 26.37
#